data_AF-A0A3E2TFG5-F1
#
_entry.id   AF-A0A3E2TFG5-F1
#
_cell.length_a   1.000
_cell.length_b   1.000
_cell.length_c   1.000
_cell.angle_alpha   90.00
_cell.angle_beta   90.00
_cell.angle_gamma   90.00
#
_symmetry.space_group_name_H-M   'P 1'
#
loop_
_entity.id
_entity.type
_entity.pdbx_description
1 polymer ?
#
loop_
_entity_poly.entity_id
_entity_poly.type
_entity_poly.pdbx_seq_one_letter_code
_entity_poly.pdbx_strand_id
1 'polypeptide(L)'
;MDRKFKNLAHIVFEKIYYYLIMSLMYVVSIIAGLVFLTFGGSHVLLYKLNDKLSHERYKEKIKVFKFFKENFISFTKKYIKVSILYVSLILILAVDIFYFSTSISPIFTALFYLILILSFIIINAIELSFLLMAKYSEMTFRDVAQNSISLIIVNIVDVLFLDAIVALVAIVIYKISDILLIILFPGIFIELSYYVFNKMLDKKSISYLLFNIK
;
A
#
# COMPACT_ATOMS: atom_id res chain seq x y z
N MET A 1 9.66 -38.11 -8.90
CA MET A 1 9.04 -36.81 -8.56
C MET A 1 10.13 -35.75 -8.59
N ASP A 2 10.04 -34.88 -9.59
CA ASP A 2 11.15 -34.27 -10.32
C ASP A 2 11.81 -33.10 -9.55
N ARG A 3 13.14 -32.94 -9.62
CA ARG A 3 13.89 -31.87 -8.90
C ARG A 3 13.31 -30.47 -9.19
N LYS A 4 12.76 -30.27 -10.38
CA LYS A 4 12.06 -29.04 -10.80
C LYS A 4 10.82 -28.76 -9.95
N PHE A 5 10.03 -29.78 -9.63
CA PHE A 5 8.82 -29.64 -8.81
C PHE A 5 9.18 -29.29 -7.36
N LYS A 6 10.23 -29.91 -6.80
CA LYS A 6 10.74 -29.56 -5.46
C LYS A 6 11.25 -28.12 -5.40
N ASN A 7 11.97 -27.66 -6.43
CA ASN A 7 12.44 -26.27 -6.50
C ASN A 7 11.27 -25.27 -6.64
N LEU A 8 10.27 -25.57 -7.49
CA LEU A 8 9.10 -24.72 -7.64
C LEU A 8 8.30 -24.62 -6.33
N ALA A 9 8.03 -25.77 -5.69
CA ALA A 9 7.32 -25.82 -4.41
C ALA A 9 8.05 -25.05 -3.31
N HIS A 10 9.38 -25.13 -3.28
CA HIS A 10 10.20 -24.36 -2.35
C HIS A 10 10.03 -22.85 -2.56
N ILE A 11 10.16 -22.36 -3.81
CA ILE A 11 10.00 -20.93 -4.14
C ILE A 11 8.60 -20.43 -3.75
N VAL A 12 7.56 -21.21 -4.08
CA VAL A 12 6.17 -20.85 -3.75
C VAL A 12 5.97 -20.77 -2.24
N PHE A 13 6.46 -21.76 -1.49
CA PHE A 13 6.36 -21.77 -0.03
C PHE A 13 7.10 -20.59 0.60
N GLU A 14 8.29 -20.24 0.07
CA GLU A 14 9.05 -19.10 0.55
C GLU A 14 8.33 -17.77 0.34
N LYS A 15 7.64 -17.60 -0.80
CA LYS A 15 6.79 -16.43 -1.08
C LYS A 15 5.59 -16.37 -0.15
N ILE A 16 4.87 -17.48 0.04
CA ILE A 16 3.73 -17.53 0.96
C ILE A 16 4.16 -17.15 2.39
N TYR A 17 5.28 -17.68 2.86
CA TYR A 17 5.82 -17.34 4.18
C TYR A 17 6.20 -15.85 4.28
N TYR A 18 6.73 -15.26 3.20
CA TYR A 18 7.02 -13.82 3.15
C TYR A 18 5.73 -12.98 3.26
N TYR A 19 4.69 -13.32 2.49
CA TYR A 19 3.39 -12.64 2.58
C TYR A 19 2.78 -12.75 3.96
N LEU A 20 2.90 -13.90 4.60
CA LEU A 20 2.39 -14.13 5.94
C LEU A 20 3.11 -13.23 6.97
N ILE A 21 4.44 -13.10 6.90
CA ILE A 21 5.19 -12.21 7.80
C ILE A 21 4.76 -10.75 7.59
N MET A 22 4.73 -10.28 6.34
CA MET A 22 4.34 -8.91 6.03
C MET A 22 2.91 -8.61 6.50
N SER A 23 1.98 -9.54 6.25
CA SER A 23 0.58 -9.42 6.71
C SER A 23 0.49 -9.40 8.22
N LEU A 24 1.19 -10.31 8.91
CA LEU A 24 1.19 -10.36 10.37
C LEU A 24 1.70 -9.05 10.96
N MET A 25 2.78 -8.51 10.42
CA MET A 25 3.33 -7.23 10.87
C MET A 25 2.36 -6.08 10.61
N TYR A 26 1.71 -6.05 9.45
CA TYR A 26 0.70 -5.05 9.13
C TYR A 26 -0.47 -5.10 10.10
N VAL A 27 -1.06 -6.28 10.28
CA VAL A 27 -2.22 -6.51 11.16
C VAL A 27 -1.88 -6.16 12.60
N VAL A 28 -0.73 -6.62 13.12
CA VAL A 28 -0.28 -6.28 14.49
C VAL A 28 -0.08 -4.78 14.64
N SER A 29 0.52 -4.12 13.65
CA SER A 29 0.76 -2.67 13.69
C SER A 29 -0.55 -1.88 13.75
N ILE A 30 -1.51 -2.27 12.92
CA ILE A 30 -2.83 -1.64 12.85
C ILE A 30 -3.59 -1.87 14.16
N ILE A 31 -3.65 -3.10 14.68
CA ILE A 31 -4.34 -3.41 15.94
C ILE A 31 -3.71 -2.63 17.09
N ALA A 32 -2.38 -2.61 17.19
CA ALA A 32 -1.66 -1.94 18.28
C ALA A 32 -1.86 -0.40 18.29
N GLY A 33 -2.17 0.21 17.15
CA GLY A 33 -2.44 1.65 17.05
C GLY A 33 -3.88 2.03 16.81
N LEU A 34 -4.82 1.12 17.13
CA LEU A 34 -6.26 1.33 16.92
C LEU A 34 -6.61 1.73 15.48
N VAL A 35 -5.84 1.26 14.50
CA VAL A 35 -5.89 1.65 13.08
C VAL A 35 -5.44 3.10 12.86
N PHE A 36 -6.10 4.09 13.49
CA PHE A 36 -5.95 5.51 13.16
C PHE A 36 -4.64 6.15 13.59
N LEU A 37 -3.93 5.62 14.60
CA LEU A 37 -2.65 6.18 15.04
C LEU A 37 -1.47 5.62 14.24
N THR A 38 -1.51 4.33 13.92
CA THR A 38 -0.40 3.62 13.29
C THR A 38 -0.53 3.48 11.79
N PHE A 39 -1.66 3.85 11.18
CA PHE A 39 -1.92 3.67 9.75
C PHE A 39 -0.72 4.05 8.87
N GLY A 40 -0.29 5.31 8.90
CA GLY A 40 0.82 5.76 8.07
C GLY A 40 2.17 5.17 8.49
N GLY A 41 2.46 5.14 9.79
CA GLY A 41 3.72 4.57 10.30
C GLY A 41 3.92 3.10 9.90
N SER A 42 2.85 2.32 9.85
CA SER A 42 2.86 0.90 9.49
C SER A 42 3.17 0.71 8.01
N HIS A 43 2.49 1.44 7.12
CA HIS A 43 2.73 1.33 5.67
C HIS A 43 4.15 1.76 5.32
N VAL A 44 4.63 2.90 5.84
CA VAL A 44 6.00 3.37 5.58
C VAL A 44 7.03 2.35 6.09
N LEU A 45 6.82 1.79 7.28
CA LEU A 45 7.72 0.78 7.86
C LEU A 45 7.77 -0.49 7.01
N LEU A 46 6.63 -0.95 6.49
CA LEU A 46 6.54 -2.14 5.67
C LEU A 46 7.13 -1.92 4.27
N TYR A 47 6.95 -0.75 3.67
CA TYR A 47 7.65 -0.42 2.42
C TYR A 47 9.15 -0.39 2.61
N LYS A 48 9.64 0.21 3.71
CA LYS A 48 11.06 0.23 4.04
C LYS A 48 11.61 -1.18 4.32
N LEU A 49 10.80 -2.04 4.92
CA LEU A 49 11.16 -3.44 5.14
C LEU A 49 11.19 -4.22 3.81
N ASN A 50 10.20 -4.03 2.95
CA ASN A 50 10.15 -4.70 1.65
C ASN A 50 11.37 -4.33 0.79
N ASP A 51 11.74 -3.04 0.78
CA ASP A 51 12.94 -2.54 0.10
C ASP A 51 14.22 -3.25 0.58
N LYS A 52 14.39 -3.39 1.90
CA LYS A 52 15.52 -4.12 2.49
C LYS A 52 15.51 -5.61 2.13
N LEU A 53 14.35 -6.25 2.18
CA LEU A 53 14.23 -7.70 1.98
C LEU A 53 14.27 -8.11 0.51
N SER A 54 13.92 -7.21 -0.41
CA SER A 54 13.91 -7.48 -1.85
C SER A 54 15.29 -7.88 -2.42
N HIS A 55 16.37 -7.64 -1.66
CA HIS A 55 17.75 -7.94 -2.03
C HIS A 55 18.45 -8.98 -1.13
N GLU A 56 17.80 -9.49 -0.07
CA GLU A 56 18.42 -10.38 0.93
C GLU A 56 17.98 -11.86 0.82
N ARG A 57 18.85 -12.81 1.23
CA ARG A 57 18.53 -14.26 1.26
C ARG A 57 17.66 -14.63 2.48
N TYR A 58 16.83 -15.67 2.32
CA TYR A 58 15.83 -16.18 3.29
C TYR A 58 16.28 -16.32 4.76
N LYS A 59 17.56 -16.64 5.03
CA LYS A 59 18.07 -16.81 6.41
C LYS A 59 18.01 -15.54 7.26
N GLU A 60 17.75 -14.39 6.67
CA GLU A 60 17.66 -13.12 7.38
C GLU A 60 16.24 -12.78 7.87
N LYS A 61 15.26 -13.67 7.68
CA LYS A 61 13.86 -13.45 8.10
C LYS A 61 13.65 -13.25 9.62
N ILE A 62 14.56 -13.70 10.48
CA ILE A 62 14.55 -13.35 11.92
C ILE A 62 14.89 -11.87 12.14
N LYS A 63 15.73 -11.27 11.27
CA LYS A 63 16.05 -9.84 11.31
C LYS A 63 14.82 -8.98 11.03
N VAL A 64 13.80 -9.50 10.35
CA VAL A 64 12.53 -8.81 10.07
C VAL A 64 11.79 -8.46 11.36
N PHE A 65 11.61 -9.43 12.25
CA PHE A 65 10.95 -9.19 13.53
C PHE A 65 11.76 -8.24 14.43
N LYS A 66 13.09 -8.35 14.40
CA LYS A 66 13.98 -7.44 15.11
C LYS A 66 13.85 -6.00 14.58
N PHE A 67 13.94 -5.83 13.25
CA PHE A 67 13.76 -4.55 12.59
C PHE A 67 12.40 -3.93 12.92
N PHE A 68 11.32 -4.72 12.84
CA PHE A 68 9.99 -4.26 13.21
C PHE A 68 9.94 -3.74 14.63
N LYS A 69 10.36 -4.57 15.60
CA LYS A 69 10.32 -4.23 17.03
C LYS A 69 11.09 -2.95 17.33
N GLU A 70 12.26 -2.78 16.72
CA GLU A 70 13.13 -1.62 16.95
C GLU A 70 12.57 -0.33 16.32
N ASN A 71 11.82 -0.43 15.22
CA ASN A 71 11.42 0.74 14.43
C ASN A 71 9.93 1.11 14.57
N PHE A 72 9.06 0.20 14.99
CA PHE A 72 7.61 0.41 15.02
C PHE A 72 7.18 1.66 15.79
N ILE A 73 7.65 1.84 17.02
CA ILE A 73 7.29 2.99 17.86
C ILE A 73 7.81 4.30 17.24
N SER A 74 9.03 4.28 16.70
CA SER A 74 9.65 5.46 16.10
C SER A 74 8.88 5.92 14.85
N PHE A 75 8.58 5.00 13.94
CA PHE A 75 7.80 5.30 12.73
C PHE A 75 6.38 5.75 13.07
N THR A 76 5.72 5.09 14.03
CA THR A 76 4.39 5.51 14.49
C THR A 76 4.40 6.94 15.01
N LYS A 77 5.35 7.30 15.88
CA LYS A 77 5.47 8.67 16.40
C LYS A 77 5.76 9.68 15.30
N LYS A 78 6.66 9.34 14.36
CA LYS A 78 7.02 10.22 13.23
C LYS A 78 5.83 10.54 12.34
N TYR A 79 4.98 9.54 12.04
CA TYR A 79 3.90 9.66 11.07
C TYR A 79 2.49 9.76 11.69
N ILE A 80 2.35 9.91 13.01
CA ILE A 80 1.04 9.95 13.69
C ILE A 80 0.09 11.03 13.13
N LYS A 81 0.61 12.24 12.85
CA LYS A 81 -0.19 13.32 12.28
C LYS A 81 -0.67 12.99 10.86
N VAL A 82 0.17 12.32 10.08
CA VAL A 82 -0.16 11.84 8.74
C VAL A 82 -1.21 10.74 8.81
N SER A 83 -1.09 9.79 9.74
CA SER A 83 -2.09 8.75 9.98
C SER A 83 -3.47 9.35 10.26
N ILE A 84 -3.56 10.31 11.19
CA ILE A 84 -4.81 10.97 11.56
C ILE A 84 -5.41 11.72 10.37
N LEU A 85 -4.58 12.43 9.61
CA LEU A 85 -5.03 13.18 8.43
C LEU A 85 -5.59 12.23 7.36
N TYR A 86 -4.87 11.17 7.02
CA TYR A 86 -5.32 10.22 5.99
C TYR A 86 -6.53 9.41 6.41
N VAL A 87 -6.62 8.97 7.67
CA VAL A 87 -7.82 8.28 8.15
C VAL A 87 -9.03 9.22 8.17
N SER A 88 -8.85 10.48 8.59
CA SER A 88 -9.91 11.50 8.49
C SER A 88 -10.37 11.70 7.04
N LEU A 89 -9.43 11.77 6.09
CA LEU A 89 -9.75 11.93 4.67
C LEU A 89 -10.52 10.72 4.12
N ILE A 90 -10.12 9.49 4.47
CA ILE A 90 -10.84 8.27 4.09
C ILE A 90 -12.27 8.26 4.67
N LEU A 91 -12.44 8.69 5.92
CA LEU A 91 -13.76 8.79 6.55
C LEU A 91 -14.67 9.81 5.83
N ILE A 92 -14.14 10.98 5.47
CA ILE A 92 -14.87 12.00 4.71
C ILE A 92 -15.33 11.41 3.36
N LEU A 93 -14.41 10.79 2.61
CA LEU A 93 -14.74 10.17 1.33
C LEU A 93 -15.80 9.07 1.47
N ALA A 94 -15.73 8.26 2.52
CA ALA A 94 -16.73 7.22 2.77
C ALA A 94 -18.12 7.81 3.04
N VAL A 95 -18.19 8.88 3.84
CA VAL A 95 -19.45 9.60 4.11
C VAL A 95 -20.01 10.24 2.84
N ASP A 96 -19.16 10.88 2.03
CA ASP A 96 -19.57 11.50 0.76
C ASP A 96 -20.10 10.45 -0.23
N ILE A 97 -19.40 9.33 -0.41
CA ILE A 97 -19.86 8.22 -1.26
C ILE A 97 -21.24 7.74 -0.79
N PHE A 98 -21.42 7.51 0.51
CA PHE A 98 -22.70 7.08 1.05
C PHE A 98 -23.80 8.12 0.79
N TYR A 99 -23.54 9.38 1.11
CA TYR A 99 -24.50 10.47 0.92
C TYR A 99 -24.95 10.60 -0.54
N PHE A 100 -24.00 10.67 -1.49
CA PHE A 100 -24.32 10.81 -2.91
C PHE A 100 -24.95 9.54 -3.52
N SER A 101 -24.66 8.34 -2.97
CA SER A 101 -25.27 7.09 -3.45
C SER A 101 -26.76 6.95 -3.15
N THR A 102 -27.26 7.63 -2.10
CA THR A 102 -28.66 7.51 -1.64
C THR A 102 -29.61 8.50 -2.32
N SER A 103 -29.08 9.43 -3.11
CA SER A 103 -29.85 10.51 -3.71
C SER A 103 -30.18 10.23 -5.19
N ILE A 104 -31.44 10.41 -5.57
CA ILE A 104 -31.99 9.95 -6.87
C ILE A 104 -31.94 11.05 -7.96
N SER A 105 -31.40 12.24 -7.66
CA SER A 105 -31.33 13.35 -8.61
C SER A 105 -30.21 13.16 -9.65
N PRO A 106 -30.40 13.52 -10.94
CA PRO A 106 -29.35 13.46 -11.96
C PRO A 106 -28.05 14.20 -11.58
N ILE A 107 -28.17 15.32 -10.86
CA ILE A 107 -27.01 16.08 -10.37
C ILE A 107 -26.26 15.26 -9.31
N PHE A 108 -26.97 14.60 -8.40
CA PHE A 108 -26.37 13.75 -7.38
C PHE A 108 -25.74 12.50 -7.98
N THR A 109 -26.34 11.93 -9.03
CA THR A 109 -25.73 10.84 -9.78
C THR A 109 -24.42 11.26 -10.45
N ALA A 110 -24.37 12.46 -11.05
CA ALA A 110 -23.12 12.99 -11.62
C ALA A 110 -22.05 13.23 -10.54
N LEU A 111 -22.43 13.81 -9.40
CA LEU A 111 -21.54 14.01 -8.24
C LEU A 111 -21.05 12.69 -7.65
N PHE A 112 -21.91 11.66 -7.62
CA PHE A 112 -21.54 10.32 -7.18
C PHE A 112 -20.42 9.72 -8.04
N TYR A 113 -20.51 9.80 -9.38
CA TYR A 113 -19.43 9.32 -10.24
C TYR A 113 -18.16 10.15 -10.10
N LEU A 114 -18.27 11.46 -9.92
CA LEU A 114 -17.11 12.33 -9.69
C LEU A 114 -16.41 11.99 -8.38
N ILE A 115 -17.15 11.78 -7.29
CA ILE A 115 -16.55 11.40 -5.99
C ILE A 115 -15.92 10.01 -6.06
N LEU A 116 -16.46 9.07 -6.84
CA LEU A 116 -15.83 7.76 -7.07
C LEU A 116 -14.46 7.90 -7.75
N ILE A 117 -14.37 8.69 -8.82
CA ILE A 117 -13.09 8.96 -9.50
C ILE A 117 -12.10 9.66 -8.57
N LEU A 118 -12.57 10.65 -7.81
CA LEU A 118 -11.73 11.38 -6.87
C LEU A 118 -11.21 10.45 -5.75
N SER A 119 -12.08 9.59 -5.22
CA SER A 119 -11.73 8.62 -4.18
C SER A 119 -10.69 7.62 -4.67
N PHE A 120 -10.85 7.13 -5.91
CA PHE A 120 -9.86 6.27 -6.55
C PHE A 120 -8.48 6.93 -6.60
N ILE A 121 -8.40 8.20 -7.04
CA ILE A 121 -7.14 8.94 -7.12
C ILE A 121 -6.55 9.15 -5.72
N ILE A 122 -7.37 9.59 -4.75
CA ILE A 122 -6.91 9.90 -3.40
C ILE A 122 -6.42 8.66 -2.66
N ILE A 123 -7.15 7.55 -2.70
CA ILE A 123 -6.77 6.31 -2.00
C ILE A 123 -5.43 5.79 -2.54
N ASN A 124 -5.29 5.73 -3.87
CA ASN A 124 -4.04 5.32 -4.49
C ASN A 124 -2.89 6.31 -4.22
N ALA A 125 -3.17 7.61 -4.16
CA ALA A 125 -2.17 8.62 -3.82
C ALA A 125 -1.72 8.52 -2.35
N ILE A 126 -2.63 8.22 -1.42
CA ILE A 126 -2.28 7.93 -0.03
C ILE A 126 -1.32 6.73 0.01
N GLU A 127 -1.63 5.65 -0.70
CA GLU A 127 -0.80 4.45 -0.68
C GLU A 127 0.60 4.70 -1.26
N LEU A 128 0.69 5.38 -2.42
CA LEU A 128 1.96 5.78 -3.02
C LEU A 128 2.75 6.74 -2.12
N SER A 129 2.06 7.62 -1.38
CA SER A 129 2.72 8.57 -0.48
C SER A 129 3.56 7.85 0.58
N PHE A 130 3.11 6.69 1.07
CA PHE A 130 3.86 5.93 2.06
C PHE A 130 5.15 5.35 1.49
N LEU A 131 5.14 4.92 0.23
CA LEU A 131 6.37 4.50 -0.46
C LEU A 131 7.33 5.68 -0.63
N LEU A 132 6.83 6.85 -1.05
CA LEU A 132 7.68 8.04 -1.20
C LEU A 132 8.28 8.47 0.14
N MET A 133 7.50 8.44 1.24
CA MET A 133 8.02 8.74 2.58
C MET A 133 9.05 7.70 3.06
N ALA A 134 8.97 6.45 2.57
CA ALA A 134 9.92 5.40 2.88
C ALA A 134 11.25 5.58 2.13
N LYS A 135 11.19 5.97 0.84
CA LYS A 135 12.35 6.16 -0.05
C LYS A 135 13.03 7.53 0.10
N TYR A 136 12.23 8.59 0.21
CA TYR A 136 12.68 9.98 0.21
C TYR A 136 12.29 10.65 1.53
N SER A 137 13.01 10.29 2.60
CA SER A 137 12.67 10.65 3.98
C SER A 137 12.79 12.15 4.30
N GLU A 138 13.50 12.87 3.43
CA GLU A 138 13.82 14.29 3.47
C GLU A 138 12.76 15.18 2.79
N MET A 139 11.86 14.60 1.97
CA MET A 139 10.78 15.36 1.33
C MET A 139 9.77 15.87 2.37
N THR A 140 9.27 17.08 2.15
CA THR A 140 8.19 17.60 3.00
C THR A 140 6.88 16.86 2.69
N PHE A 141 5.96 16.83 3.66
CA PHE A 141 4.64 16.21 3.46
C PHE A 141 3.89 16.80 2.26
N ARG A 142 4.01 18.12 2.04
CA ARG A 142 3.39 18.81 0.91
C ARG A 142 3.91 18.27 -0.41
N ASP A 143 5.22 18.15 -0.55
CA ASP A 143 5.85 17.66 -1.78
C ASP A 143 5.48 16.20 -2.02
N VAL A 144 5.49 15.38 -0.96
CA VAL A 144 5.04 13.98 -1.05
C VAL A 144 3.59 13.89 -1.54
N ALA A 145 2.67 14.67 -0.97
CA ALA A 145 1.27 14.64 -1.37
C ALA A 145 1.08 15.08 -2.83
N GLN A 146 1.72 16.19 -3.24
CA GLN A 146 1.65 16.69 -4.61
C GLN A 146 2.22 15.69 -5.63
N ASN A 147 3.38 15.10 -5.31
CA ASN A 147 4.02 14.09 -6.16
C ASN A 147 3.17 12.82 -6.25
N SER A 148 2.61 12.36 -5.13
CA SER A 148 1.77 11.15 -5.11
C SER A 148 0.54 11.32 -6.00
N ILE A 149 -0.19 12.44 -5.87
CA ILE A 149 -1.37 12.73 -6.71
C ILE A 149 -0.97 12.77 -8.19
N SER A 150 0.09 13.51 -8.50
CA SER A 150 0.54 13.68 -9.88
C SER A 150 0.98 12.35 -10.52
N LEU A 151 1.71 11.52 -9.77
CA LEU A 151 2.16 10.21 -10.23
C LEU A 151 1.00 9.25 -10.49
N ILE A 152 -0.04 9.26 -9.65
CA ILE A 152 -1.25 8.46 -9.86
C ILE A 152 -1.99 8.92 -11.11
N ILE A 153 -2.18 10.22 -11.30
CA ILE A 153 -2.89 10.76 -12.48
C ILE A 153 -2.15 10.41 -13.77
N VAL A 154 -0.83 10.61 -13.81
CA VAL A 154 -0.04 10.36 -15.03
C VAL A 154 0.07 8.86 -15.35
N ASN A 155 0.03 7.99 -14.34
CA ASN A 155 0.11 6.54 -14.52
C ASN A 155 -1.23 5.83 -14.24
N ILE A 156 -2.35 6.49 -14.53
CA ILE A 156 -3.69 5.97 -14.21
C ILE A 156 -3.92 4.55 -14.73
N VAL A 157 -3.36 4.21 -15.90
CA VAL A 157 -3.48 2.88 -16.51
C VAL A 157 -2.75 1.81 -15.70
N ASP A 158 -1.54 2.09 -15.21
CA ASP A 158 -0.80 1.12 -14.38
C ASP A 158 -1.47 0.92 -13.03
N VAL A 159 -2.06 1.98 -12.47
CA VAL A 159 -2.79 1.94 -11.20
C VAL A 159 -4.09 1.14 -11.34
N LEU A 160 -4.86 1.39 -12.42
CA LEU A 160 -6.04 0.59 -12.72
C LEU A 160 -5.71 -0.90 -12.91
N PHE A 161 -4.57 -1.20 -13.55
CA PHE A 161 -4.10 -2.56 -13.71
C PHE A 161 -3.71 -3.21 -12.38
N LEU A 162 -3.02 -2.47 -11.50
CA LEU A 162 -2.71 -2.92 -10.13
C LEU A 162 -4.00 -3.26 -9.37
N ASP A 163 -4.97 -2.36 -9.35
CA ASP A 163 -6.23 -2.56 -8.62
C ASP A 163 -7.03 -3.75 -9.17
N ALA A 164 -7.04 -3.93 -10.49
CA ALA A 164 -7.65 -5.10 -11.12
C ALA A 164 -6.96 -6.42 -10.71
N ILE A 165 -5.62 -6.44 -10.66
CA ILE A 165 -4.86 -7.61 -10.18
C ILE A 165 -5.17 -7.87 -8.70
N VAL A 166 -5.12 -6.83 -7.87
CA VAL A 166 -5.38 -6.93 -6.43
C VAL A 166 -6.79 -7.48 -6.18
N ALA A 167 -7.80 -6.97 -6.89
CA ALA A 167 -9.16 -7.49 -6.82
C ALA A 167 -9.25 -8.96 -7.25
N LEU A 168 -8.59 -9.34 -8.34
CA LEU A 168 -8.58 -10.73 -8.82
C LEU A 168 -7.92 -11.67 -7.82
N VAL A 169 -6.80 -11.26 -7.23
CA VAL A 169 -6.11 -12.01 -6.16
C VAL A 169 -7.03 -12.15 -4.94
N ALA A 170 -7.70 -11.07 -4.52
CA ALA A 170 -8.65 -11.11 -3.40
C ALA A 170 -9.79 -12.12 -3.67
N ILE A 171 -10.38 -12.10 -4.87
CA ILE A 171 -11.46 -13.04 -5.26
C ILE A 171 -10.96 -14.49 -5.21
N VAL A 172 -9.76 -14.76 -5.70
CA VAL A 172 -9.17 -16.11 -5.66
C VAL A 172 -8.94 -16.57 -4.22
N ILE A 173 -8.38 -15.71 -3.38
CA ILE A 173 -8.12 -16.01 -1.96
C ILE A 173 -9.44 -16.24 -1.20
N TYR A 174 -10.43 -15.38 -1.40
CA TYR A 174 -11.77 -15.49 -0.83
C TYR A 174 -12.42 -16.84 -1.15
N LYS A 175 -12.33 -17.28 -2.42
CA LYS A 175 -12.86 -18.59 -2.84
C LYS A 175 -12.19 -19.78 -2.17
N ILE A 176 -10.95 -19.64 -1.69
CA ILE A 176 -10.26 -20.68 -0.95
C ILE A 176 -10.68 -20.63 0.52
N SER A 177 -10.59 -19.46 1.15
CA SER A 177 -10.99 -19.25 2.53
C SER A 177 -10.92 -17.78 2.94
N ASP A 178 -11.98 -17.27 3.57
CA ASP A 178 -12.06 -15.90 4.09
C ASP A 178 -10.92 -15.53 5.03
N ILE A 179 -10.47 -16.46 5.90
CA ILE A 179 -9.36 -16.17 6.82
C ILE A 179 -8.06 -15.82 6.08
N LEU A 180 -7.86 -16.34 4.86
CA LEU A 180 -6.66 -16.07 4.05
C LEU A 180 -6.61 -14.61 3.56
N LEU A 181 -7.77 -13.94 3.42
CA LEU A 181 -7.81 -12.51 3.16
C LEU A 181 -7.20 -11.69 4.30
N ILE A 182 -7.30 -12.17 5.54
CA ILE A 182 -6.73 -11.44 6.68
C ILE A 182 -5.23 -11.70 6.79
N ILE A 183 -4.80 -12.96 6.57
CA ILE A 183 -3.44 -13.39 6.89
C ILE A 183 -2.45 -13.38 5.73
N LEU A 184 -2.90 -13.27 4.47
CA LEU A 184 -2.01 -13.25 3.29
C LEU A 184 -2.19 -12.02 2.41
N PHE A 185 -3.43 -11.56 2.24
CA PHE A 185 -3.73 -10.48 1.29
C PHE A 185 -2.99 -9.17 1.58
N PRO A 186 -2.84 -8.69 2.83
CA PRO A 186 -2.11 -7.44 3.08
C PRO A 186 -0.64 -7.50 2.62
N GLY A 187 0.02 -8.63 2.85
CA GLY A 187 1.40 -8.85 2.41
C GLY A 187 1.53 -8.93 0.89
N ILE A 188 0.57 -9.57 0.22
CA ILE A 188 0.52 -9.61 -1.26
C ILE A 188 0.27 -8.21 -1.83
N PHE A 189 -0.66 -7.46 -1.24
CA PHE A 189 -0.96 -6.08 -1.61
C PHE A 189 0.29 -5.20 -1.52
N ILE A 190 1.01 -5.23 -0.39
CA ILE A 190 2.24 -4.43 -0.21
C ILE A 190 3.32 -4.80 -1.23
N GLU A 191 3.51 -6.10 -1.55
CA GLU A 191 4.51 -6.50 -2.55
C GLU A 191 4.12 -6.02 -3.95
N LEU A 192 2.86 -6.20 -4.35
CA LEU A 192 2.36 -5.77 -5.66
C LEU A 192 2.42 -4.25 -5.83
N SER A 193 1.95 -3.51 -4.83
CA SER A 193 2.00 -2.03 -4.81
C SER A 193 3.45 -1.55 -4.87
N TYR A 194 4.36 -2.11 -4.08
CA TYR A 194 5.79 -1.78 -4.14
C TYR A 194 6.37 -2.00 -5.54
N TYR A 195 6.07 -3.14 -6.17
CA TYR A 195 6.55 -3.45 -7.52
C TYR A 195 6.04 -2.44 -8.56
N VAL A 196 4.73 -2.20 -8.61
CA VAL A 196 4.12 -1.31 -9.60
C VAL A 196 4.57 0.14 -9.39
N PHE A 197 4.57 0.62 -8.16
CA PHE A 197 4.96 1.99 -7.86
C PHE A 197 6.43 2.26 -8.15
N ASN A 198 7.33 1.33 -7.86
CA ASN A 198 8.73 1.49 -8.25
C ASN A 198 8.90 1.54 -9.77
N LYS A 199 8.19 0.68 -10.50
CA LYS A 199 8.16 0.74 -11.96
C LYS A 199 7.64 2.09 -12.48
N MET A 200 6.66 2.69 -11.81
CA MET A 200 6.18 4.04 -12.13
C MET A 200 7.26 5.10 -11.88
N LEU A 201 8.00 5.00 -10.77
CA LEU A 201 9.08 5.93 -10.42
C LEU A 201 10.30 5.81 -11.34
N ASP A 202 10.55 4.64 -11.92
CA ASP A 202 11.66 4.41 -12.85
C ASP A 202 11.40 4.99 -14.26
N LYS A 203 10.16 5.40 -14.56
CA LYS A 203 9.83 6.04 -15.84
C LYS A 203 10.43 7.45 -15.90
N LYS A 204 11.61 7.54 -16.54
CA LYS A 204 12.42 8.76 -16.70
C LYS A 204 11.62 10.03 -17.00
N SER A 205 10.63 10.00 -17.89
CA SER A 205 9.89 11.21 -18.27
C SER A 205 9.10 11.85 -17.12
N ILE A 206 8.75 11.09 -16.08
CA ILE A 206 7.84 11.52 -15.02
C ILE A 206 8.63 11.94 -13.78
N SER A 207 9.70 11.20 -13.46
CA SER A 207 10.58 11.49 -12.33
C SER A 207 11.30 12.83 -12.50
N TYR A 208 11.68 13.20 -13.73
CA TYR A 208 12.30 14.49 -14.05
C TYR A 208 11.32 15.68 -14.06
N LEU A 209 10.03 15.45 -14.28
CA LEU A 209 9.01 16.50 -14.39
C LEU A 209 8.35 16.84 -13.06
N LEU A 210 8.18 15.84 -12.18
CA LEU A 210 7.46 15.99 -10.90
C LEU A 210 8.39 16.23 -9.73
N PHE A 211 9.54 15.55 -9.73
CA PHE A 211 10.54 15.81 -8.71
C PHE A 211 11.52 16.85 -9.24
N ASN A 212 11.48 18.01 -8.60
CA ASN A 212 12.56 19.00 -8.67
C ASN A 212 13.81 18.43 -7.95
N ILE A 213 14.27 17.23 -8.35
CA ILE A 213 15.48 16.59 -7.80
C ILE A 213 16.65 17.41 -8.33
N LYS A 214 17.17 18.29 -7.47
CA LYS A 214 18.55 18.75 -7.58
C LYS A 214 19.49 17.66 -7.11
#